data_AF-A0A535K1C9-F1
#
_entry.id   AF-A0A535K1C9-F1
#
_cell.length_a   1.000
_cell.length_b   1.000
_cell.length_c   1.000
_cell.angle_alpha   90.00
_cell.angle_beta   90.00
_cell.angle_gamma   90.00
#
_symmetry.space_group_name_H-M   'P 1'
#
loop_
_entity.id
_entity.type
_entity.pdbx_description
1 polymer ?
#
loop_
_entity_poly.entity_id
_entity_poly.type
_entity_poly.pdbx_seq_one_letter_code
_entity_poly.pdbx_strand_id
1 'polypeptide(L)'
;MTDAPSFKTLGEKLERLDAPIRMWRESRDRAFAAAFGPKQGKLSNLMARLPQAANAAGALGPGPRDEAFAVFDEICDLYARSDAPRCAIIRGVVHEREARVLLEEYVGYASRLLKQGGRPEWLERGIAAISIDDQRRDYRDWLMSLGDLYVSAHAAHLDPSPVLKRMAVRSNPERHRAAPTATRDALNNFEDSAYFATSISPQLR
;
A
#
# COMPACT_ATOMS: atom_id res chain seq x y z
N MET A 1 20.15 -20.92 9.85
CA MET A 1 18.71 -20.69 9.69
C MET A 1 18.32 -19.68 10.75
N THR A 2 18.08 -18.43 10.37
CA THR A 2 17.59 -17.42 11.31
C THR A 2 16.10 -17.69 11.51
N ASP A 3 15.65 -17.86 12.75
CA ASP A 3 14.24 -18.10 13.07
C ASP A 3 13.40 -16.97 12.48
N ALA A 4 12.49 -17.33 11.57
CA ALA A 4 11.52 -16.38 11.04
C ALA A 4 10.67 -15.85 12.22
N PRO A 5 10.40 -14.54 12.30
CA PRO A 5 9.62 -13.98 13.40
C PRO A 5 8.26 -14.70 13.48
N SER A 6 7.89 -15.12 14.68
CA SER A 6 6.58 -15.74 14.89
C SER A 6 5.47 -14.74 14.54
N PHE A 7 4.33 -15.22 14.06
CA PHE A 7 3.17 -14.36 13.77
C PHE A 7 2.74 -13.54 15.00
N LYS A 8 2.93 -14.10 16.20
CA LYS A 8 2.71 -13.40 17.47
C LYS A 8 3.62 -12.18 17.60
N THR A 9 4.91 -12.33 17.33
CA THR A 9 5.89 -11.23 17.41
C THR A 9 5.56 -10.11 16.40
N LEU A 10 5.12 -10.46 15.19
CA LEU A 10 4.67 -9.47 14.20
C LEU A 10 3.41 -8.73 14.67
N GLY A 11 2.43 -9.46 15.21
CA GLY A 11 1.22 -8.87 15.77
C GLY A 11 1.51 -7.91 16.92
N GLU A 12 2.43 -8.25 17.83
CA GLU A 12 2.87 -7.39 18.92
C GLU A 12 3.60 -6.13 18.43
N LYS A 13 4.44 -6.23 17.39
CA LYS A 13 5.08 -5.06 16.77
C LYS A 13 4.06 -4.09 16.19
N LEU A 14 3.07 -4.60 15.45
CA LEU A 14 2.01 -3.77 14.88
C LEU A 14 1.11 -3.15 15.96
N GLU A 15 0.76 -3.92 16.99
CA GLU A 15 -0.10 -3.47 18.09
C GLU A 15 0.49 -2.28 18.85
N ARG A 16 1.81 -2.26 19.07
CA ARG A 16 2.50 -1.12 19.69
C ARG A 16 2.35 0.17 18.89
N LEU A 17 2.09 0.08 17.58
CA LEU A 17 1.90 1.22 16.71
C LEU A 17 0.44 1.69 16.63
N ASP A 18 -0.52 0.93 17.17
CA ASP A 18 -1.94 1.23 17.00
C ASP A 18 -2.33 2.59 17.57
N ALA A 19 -1.99 2.84 18.83
CA ALA A 19 -2.28 4.13 19.47
C ALA A 19 -1.51 5.30 18.82
N PRO A 20 -0.18 5.22 18.57
CA PRO A 20 0.54 6.25 17.84
C PRO A 20 -0.05 6.59 16.47
N ILE A 21 -0.39 5.58 15.67
CA ILE A 21 -0.97 5.76 14.33
C ILE A 21 -2.33 6.45 14.42
N ARG A 22 -3.20 5.99 15.32
CA ARG A 22 -4.52 6.57 15.52
C ARG A 22 -4.43 8.04 15.93
N MET A 23 -3.63 8.35 16.95
CA MET A 23 -3.46 9.73 17.46
C MET A 23 -2.88 10.67 16.39
N TRP A 24 -1.90 10.19 15.63
CA TRP A 24 -1.30 10.98 14.55
C TRP A 24 -2.31 11.24 13.42
N ARG A 25 -3.09 10.23 13.00
CA ARG A 25 -4.14 10.39 11.99
C ARG A 25 -5.23 11.36 12.42
N GLU A 26 -5.75 11.21 13.63
CA GLU A 26 -6.75 12.14 14.16
C GLU A 26 -6.22 13.58 14.22
N SER A 27 -4.95 13.76 14.56
CA SER A 27 -4.32 15.08 14.59
C SER A 27 -4.20 15.67 13.18
N ARG A 28 -3.84 14.85 12.18
CA ARG A 28 -3.82 15.25 10.76
C ARG A 28 -5.20 15.61 10.24
N ASP A 29 -6.21 14.81 10.56
CA ASP A 29 -7.60 15.06 10.15
C ASP A 29 -8.13 16.35 10.80
N ARG A 30 -7.82 16.60 12.07
CA ARG A 30 -8.15 17.86 12.76
C ARG A 30 -7.46 19.07 12.12
N ALA A 31 -6.16 18.97 11.84
CA ALA A 31 -5.40 20.04 11.20
C ALA A 31 -5.91 20.34 9.79
N PHE A 32 -6.20 19.31 9.00
CA PHE A 32 -6.81 19.46 7.68
C PHE A 32 -8.18 20.14 7.79
N ALA A 33 -9.06 19.63 8.65
CA ALA A 33 -10.42 20.14 8.79
C ALA A 33 -10.45 21.60 9.26
N ALA A 34 -9.56 21.99 10.18
CA ALA A 34 -9.43 23.36 10.65
C ALA A 34 -9.00 24.32 9.53
N ALA A 35 -8.08 23.91 8.67
CA ALA A 35 -7.59 24.72 7.55
C ALA A 35 -8.50 24.71 6.32
N PHE A 36 -9.25 23.63 6.11
CA PHE A 36 -10.18 23.49 4.98
C PHE A 36 -11.53 24.16 5.26
N GLY A 37 -11.93 24.20 6.53
CA GLY A 37 -13.18 24.75 6.97
C GLY A 37 -13.28 26.28 6.80
N PRO A 38 -14.49 26.83 6.78
CA PRO A 38 -15.76 26.10 6.75
C PRO A 38 -16.19 25.77 5.30
N LYS A 39 -16.93 24.67 5.10
CA LYS A 39 -17.29 24.11 3.77
C LYS A 39 -18.48 24.84 3.13
N GLN A 40 -18.45 26.18 3.06
CA GLN A 40 -19.48 26.98 2.40
C GLN A 40 -18.92 27.83 1.27
N GLY A 41 -19.82 28.25 0.37
CA GLY A 41 -19.51 29.10 -0.78
C GLY A 41 -19.28 28.32 -2.07
N LYS A 42 -18.75 29.00 -3.09
CA LYS A 42 -18.48 28.42 -4.40
C LYS A 42 -17.42 27.32 -4.31
N LEU A 43 -17.60 26.24 -5.06
CA LEU A 43 -16.68 25.11 -5.11
C LEU A 43 -15.24 25.54 -5.44
N SER A 44 -15.05 26.50 -6.35
CA SER A 44 -13.73 27.01 -6.71
C SER A 44 -12.95 27.58 -5.51
N ASN A 45 -13.65 28.31 -4.62
CA ASN A 45 -13.05 28.87 -3.41
C ASN A 45 -12.68 27.77 -2.41
N LEU A 46 -13.46 26.69 -2.36
CA LEU A 46 -13.16 25.54 -1.53
C LEU A 46 -11.95 24.76 -2.07
N MET A 47 -11.89 24.56 -3.39
CA MET A 47 -10.76 23.89 -4.04
C MET A 47 -9.47 24.68 -3.89
N ALA A 48 -9.52 26.02 -3.93
CA ALA A 48 -8.36 26.87 -3.68
C ALA A 48 -7.74 26.70 -2.28
N ARG A 49 -8.52 26.21 -1.29
CA ARG A 49 -8.03 25.94 0.07
C ARG A 49 -7.42 24.55 0.23
N LEU A 50 -7.60 23.63 -0.73
CA LEU A 50 -7.08 22.27 -0.63
C LEU A 50 -5.57 22.22 -0.39
N PRO A 51 -4.71 22.96 -1.12
CA PRO A 51 -3.27 22.94 -0.88
C PRO A 51 -2.91 23.41 0.53
N GLN A 52 -3.55 24.47 1.02
CA GLN A 52 -3.33 24.98 2.37
C GLN A 52 -3.72 23.94 3.44
N ALA A 53 -4.87 23.29 3.28
CA ALA A 53 -5.33 22.26 4.20
C ALA A 53 -4.42 21.02 4.19
N ALA A 54 -3.98 20.59 3.00
CA ALA A 54 -3.02 19.51 2.85
C ALA A 54 -1.68 19.84 3.52
N ASN A 55 -1.18 21.08 3.35
CA ASN A 55 0.04 21.55 4.01
C ASN A 55 -0.09 21.59 5.54
N ALA A 56 -1.23 22.03 6.07
CA ALA A 56 -1.49 22.04 7.52
C ALA A 56 -1.43 20.62 8.11
N ALA A 57 -2.02 19.64 7.43
CA ALA A 57 -1.93 18.24 7.84
C ALA A 57 -0.51 17.67 7.66
N GLY A 58 0.22 18.08 6.62
CA GLY A 58 1.60 17.67 6.35
C GLY A 58 2.61 18.22 7.36
N ALA A 59 2.35 19.40 7.93
CA ALA A 59 3.22 20.05 8.92
C ALA A 59 3.35 19.26 10.24
N LEU A 60 2.45 18.31 10.50
CA LEU A 60 2.54 17.39 11.65
C LEU A 60 3.60 16.28 11.45
N GLY A 61 4.29 16.28 10.32
CA GLY A 61 5.39 15.37 10.05
C GLY A 61 4.93 13.94 9.69
N PRO A 62 5.90 13.02 9.52
CA PRO A 62 5.63 11.66 9.07
C PRO A 62 4.96 10.80 10.15
N GLY A 63 4.97 11.20 11.43
CA GLY A 63 4.43 10.39 12.51
C GLY A 63 5.12 9.02 12.61
N PRO A 64 4.41 7.95 13.00
CA PRO A 64 4.98 6.61 13.17
C PRO A 64 5.21 5.85 11.83
N ARG A 65 5.24 6.56 10.69
CA ARG A 65 5.37 5.94 9.35
C ARG A 65 6.64 5.11 9.22
N ASP A 66 7.79 5.67 9.60
CA ASP A 66 9.07 5.00 9.40
C ASP A 66 9.16 3.70 10.20
N GLU A 67 8.63 3.71 11.44
CA GLU A 67 8.52 2.52 12.28
C GLU A 67 7.56 1.49 11.68
N ALA A 68 6.39 1.94 11.18
CA ALA A 68 5.44 1.06 10.51
C ALA A 68 6.02 0.44 9.23
N PHE A 69 6.79 1.22 8.45
CA PHE A 69 7.42 0.77 7.22
C PHE A 69 8.52 -0.25 7.49
N ALA A 70 9.31 -0.07 8.56
CA ALA A 70 10.28 -1.08 8.98
C ALA A 70 9.60 -2.41 9.37
N VAL A 71 8.43 -2.37 10.01
CA VAL A 71 7.65 -3.58 10.28
C VAL A 71 7.06 -4.17 8.98
N PHE A 72 6.63 -3.34 8.04
CA PHE A 72 6.15 -3.80 6.73
C PHE A 72 7.23 -4.41 5.87
N ASP A 73 8.48 -3.93 5.94
CA ASP A 73 9.62 -4.59 5.30
C ASP A 73 9.72 -6.05 5.75
N GLU A 74 9.70 -6.29 7.06
CA GLU A 74 9.77 -7.65 7.64
C GLU A 74 8.55 -8.50 7.25
N ILE A 75 7.34 -7.93 7.32
CA ILE A 75 6.10 -8.62 6.99
C ILE A 75 6.07 -9.00 5.52
N CYS A 76 6.43 -8.09 4.63
CA CYS A 76 6.42 -8.32 3.19
C CYS A 76 7.47 -9.36 2.79
N ASP A 77 8.66 -9.31 3.39
CA ASP A 77 9.71 -10.30 3.16
C ASP A 77 9.30 -11.70 3.67
N LEU A 78 8.57 -11.78 4.78
CA LEU A 78 8.01 -13.04 5.27
C LEU A 78 6.89 -13.54 4.34
N TYR A 79 6.01 -12.64 3.91
CA TYR A 79 4.88 -12.93 3.04
C TYR A 79 5.35 -13.49 1.69
N ALA A 80 6.33 -12.84 1.07
CA ALA A 80 6.89 -13.25 -0.22
C ALA A 80 7.53 -14.65 -0.20
N ARG A 81 7.96 -15.13 0.97
CA ARG A 81 8.58 -16.46 1.16
C ARG A 81 7.61 -17.51 1.71
N SER A 82 6.38 -17.12 2.05
CA SER A 82 5.37 -17.99 2.66
C SER A 82 4.49 -18.70 1.63
N ASP A 83 3.81 -19.76 2.07
CA ASP A 83 2.73 -20.42 1.33
C ASP A 83 1.39 -19.66 1.51
N ALA A 84 0.37 -20.03 0.72
CA ALA A 84 -0.93 -19.35 0.75
C ALA A 84 -1.64 -19.40 2.12
N PRO A 85 -1.65 -20.52 2.87
CA PRO A 85 -2.21 -20.56 4.22
C PRO A 85 -1.52 -19.60 5.19
N ARG A 86 -0.18 -19.55 5.23
CA ARG A 86 0.56 -18.60 6.06
C ARG A 86 0.31 -17.15 5.63
N CYS A 87 0.25 -16.90 4.33
CA CYS A 87 -0.11 -15.58 3.80
C CYS A 87 -1.51 -15.13 4.25
N ALA A 88 -2.47 -16.05 4.36
CA ALA A 88 -3.80 -15.74 4.90
C ALA A 88 -3.73 -15.29 6.37
N ILE A 89 -2.92 -15.96 7.19
CA ILE A 89 -2.69 -15.56 8.59
C ILE A 89 -2.05 -14.18 8.66
N ILE A 90 -1.01 -13.92 7.87
CA ILE A 90 -0.33 -12.61 7.83
C ILE A 90 -1.32 -11.50 7.47
N ARG A 91 -2.17 -11.70 6.44
CA ARG A 91 -3.23 -10.74 6.08
C ARG A 91 -4.17 -10.50 7.25
N GLY A 92 -4.59 -11.54 7.97
CA GLY A 92 -5.42 -11.42 9.17
C GLY A 92 -4.76 -10.52 10.23
N VAL A 93 -3.52 -10.83 10.60
CA VAL A 93 -2.75 -10.06 11.59
C VAL A 93 -2.61 -8.59 11.19
N VAL A 94 -2.30 -8.28 9.93
CA VAL A 94 -2.18 -6.89 9.46
C VAL A 94 -3.53 -6.17 9.51
N HIS A 95 -4.60 -6.82 9.06
CA HIS A 95 -5.93 -6.21 8.98
C HIS A 95 -6.59 -5.95 10.33
N GLU A 96 -6.13 -6.61 11.40
CA GLU A 96 -6.56 -6.36 12.77
C GLU A 96 -5.85 -5.17 13.44
N ARG A 97 -4.94 -4.49 12.74
CA ARG A 97 -4.07 -3.44 13.30
C ARG A 97 -4.20 -2.13 12.55
N GLU A 98 -4.03 -0.99 13.22
CA GLU A 98 -4.15 0.35 12.63
C GLU A 98 -3.13 0.58 11.52
N ALA A 99 -1.96 -0.06 11.61
CA ALA A 99 -0.92 -0.02 10.58
C ALA A 99 -1.46 -0.25 9.16
N ARG A 100 -2.49 -1.09 8.98
CA ARG A 100 -3.12 -1.36 7.67
C ARG A 100 -3.43 -0.10 6.85
N VAL A 101 -3.76 1.01 7.52
CA VAL A 101 -4.12 2.28 6.85
C VAL A 101 -2.93 2.95 6.15
N LEU A 102 -1.71 2.48 6.40
CA LEU A 102 -0.45 2.97 5.84
C LEU A 102 0.07 2.08 4.70
N LEU A 103 -0.62 0.99 4.33
CA LEU A 103 -0.18 0.08 3.27
C LEU A 103 -0.05 0.78 1.92
N GLU A 104 -1.03 1.60 1.54
CA GLU A 104 -0.99 2.41 0.31
C GLU A 104 0.23 3.35 0.28
N GLU A 105 0.49 4.05 1.39
CA GLU A 105 1.65 4.94 1.52
C GLU A 105 2.97 4.16 1.45
N TYR A 106 3.00 2.93 1.99
CA TYR A 106 4.15 2.03 1.90
C TYR A 106 4.39 1.53 0.46
N VAL A 107 3.33 1.25 -0.31
CA VAL A 107 3.47 0.92 -1.74
C VAL A 107 4.03 2.11 -2.52
N GLY A 108 3.53 3.33 -2.26
CA GLY A 108 4.08 4.56 -2.83
C GLY A 108 5.56 4.77 -2.45
N TYR A 109 5.92 4.45 -1.21
CA TYR A 109 7.31 4.47 -0.75
C TYR A 109 8.19 3.48 -1.53
N ALA A 110 7.76 2.21 -1.67
CA ALA A 110 8.48 1.20 -2.43
C ALA A 110 8.64 1.59 -3.91
N SER A 111 7.56 2.10 -4.52
CA SER A 111 7.56 2.62 -5.90
C SER A 111 8.58 3.74 -6.09
N ARG A 112 8.61 4.72 -5.18
CA ARG A 112 9.61 5.81 -5.21
C ARG A 112 11.04 5.28 -5.07
N LEU A 113 11.28 4.31 -4.18
CA LEU A 113 12.62 3.74 -4.03
C LEU A 113 13.07 2.99 -5.29
N LEU A 114 12.19 2.22 -5.94
CA LEU A 114 12.49 1.59 -7.22
C LEU A 114 12.88 2.62 -8.28
N LYS A 115 12.08 3.68 -8.42
CA LYS A 115 12.33 4.77 -9.37
C LYS A 115 13.67 5.48 -9.12
N GLN A 116 14.17 5.47 -7.88
CA GLN A 116 15.46 6.04 -7.50
C GLN A 116 16.64 5.09 -7.69
N GLY A 117 16.46 3.95 -8.37
CA GLY A 117 17.49 2.92 -8.54
C GLY A 117 17.66 2.03 -7.31
N GLY A 118 16.60 1.93 -6.48
CA GLY A 118 16.55 1.04 -5.35
C GLY A 118 16.66 -0.44 -5.75
N ARG A 119 16.98 -1.28 -4.77
CA ARG A 119 17.19 -2.70 -5.02
C ARG A 119 15.90 -3.44 -5.43
N PRO A 120 15.99 -4.57 -6.16
CA PRO A 120 14.84 -5.31 -6.65
C PRO A 120 13.87 -5.81 -5.57
N GLU A 121 14.32 -5.97 -4.32
CA GLU A 121 13.45 -6.41 -3.22
C GLU A 121 12.29 -5.43 -2.96
N TRP A 122 12.43 -4.15 -3.33
CA TRP A 122 11.34 -3.18 -3.23
C TRP A 122 10.15 -3.52 -4.13
N LEU A 123 10.38 -4.19 -5.26
CA LEU A 123 9.31 -4.69 -6.12
C LEU A 123 8.55 -5.84 -5.45
N GLU A 124 9.27 -6.81 -4.88
CA GLU A 124 8.64 -7.90 -4.15
C GLU A 124 7.86 -7.39 -2.94
N ARG A 125 8.44 -6.44 -2.19
CA ARG A 125 7.79 -5.82 -1.03
C ARG A 125 6.55 -5.01 -1.42
N GLY A 126 6.63 -4.19 -2.46
CA GLY A 126 5.49 -3.41 -2.94
C GLY A 126 4.34 -4.30 -3.41
N ILE A 127 4.63 -5.35 -4.19
CA ILE A 127 3.62 -6.30 -4.66
C ILE A 127 3.05 -7.13 -3.50
N ALA A 128 3.87 -7.49 -2.50
CA ALA A 128 3.40 -8.14 -1.28
C ALA A 128 2.45 -7.23 -0.49
N ALA A 129 2.77 -5.95 -0.33
CA ALA A 129 1.89 -4.99 0.34
C ALA A 129 0.56 -4.79 -0.40
N ILE A 130 0.58 -4.69 -1.74
CA ILE A 130 -0.61 -4.69 -2.59
C ILE A 130 -1.48 -5.95 -2.36
N SER A 131 -0.84 -7.12 -2.27
CA SER A 131 -1.51 -8.39 -1.99
C SER A 131 -2.10 -8.44 -0.57
N ILE A 132 -1.39 -7.86 0.40
CA ILE A 132 -1.84 -7.79 1.78
C ILE A 132 -3.04 -6.86 1.91
N ASP A 133 -3.02 -5.66 1.31
CA ASP A 133 -4.12 -4.68 1.33
C ASP A 133 -5.44 -5.26 0.80
N ASP A 134 -5.34 -6.19 -0.16
CA ASP A 134 -6.45 -7.02 -0.60
C ASP A 134 -7.64 -6.20 -1.18
N GLN A 135 -7.34 -5.06 -1.82
CA GLN A 135 -8.31 -4.15 -2.43
C GLN A 135 -9.37 -3.63 -1.44
N ARG A 136 -9.04 -3.54 -0.15
CA ARG A 136 -10.06 -3.34 0.90
C ARG A 136 -10.56 -1.92 1.03
N ARG A 137 -9.73 -0.93 0.72
CA ARG A 137 -10.04 0.49 0.95
C ARG A 137 -10.77 1.12 -0.23
N ASP A 138 -10.10 1.22 -1.38
CA ASP A 138 -10.67 1.68 -2.64
C ASP A 138 -9.98 0.92 -3.78
N TYR A 139 -10.76 0.29 -4.64
CA TYR A 139 -10.24 -0.52 -5.75
C TYR A 139 -9.43 0.31 -6.76
N ARG A 140 -9.83 1.56 -7.02
CA ARG A 140 -9.15 2.42 -8.00
C ARG A 140 -7.80 2.88 -7.46
N ASP A 141 -7.74 3.32 -6.21
CA ASP A 141 -6.49 3.73 -5.58
C ASP A 141 -5.52 2.54 -5.45
N TRP A 142 -6.05 1.35 -5.14
CA TRP A 142 -5.29 0.09 -5.17
C TRP A 142 -4.70 -0.21 -6.56
N LEU A 143 -5.53 -0.09 -7.61
CA LEU A 143 -5.14 -0.38 -8.99
C LEU A 143 -4.10 0.63 -9.50
N MET A 144 -4.27 1.91 -9.16
CA MET A 144 -3.31 2.97 -9.48
C MET A 144 -1.97 2.76 -8.78
N SER A 145 -1.99 2.39 -7.50
CA SER A 145 -0.77 2.08 -6.74
C SER A 145 0.01 0.91 -7.34
N LEU A 146 -0.69 -0.13 -7.80
CA LEU A 146 -0.09 -1.25 -8.53
C LEU A 146 0.52 -0.81 -9.87
N GLY A 147 -0.17 0.07 -10.60
CA GLY A 147 0.32 0.68 -11.84
C GLY A 147 1.60 1.48 -11.65
N ASP A 148 1.63 2.36 -10.65
CA ASP A 148 2.80 3.17 -10.33
C ASP A 148 4.02 2.32 -9.95
N LEU A 149 3.78 1.23 -9.21
CA LEU A 149 4.82 0.26 -8.87
C LEU A 149 5.36 -0.45 -10.12
N TYR A 150 4.46 -0.84 -11.04
CA TYR A 150 4.84 -1.46 -12.31
C TYR A 150 5.72 -0.54 -13.16
N VAL A 151 5.29 0.72 -13.35
CA VAL A 151 6.04 1.72 -14.13
C VAL A 151 7.40 2.00 -13.48
N SER A 152 7.45 2.11 -12.15
CA SER A 152 8.70 2.37 -11.43
C SER A 152 9.67 1.19 -11.52
N ALA A 153 9.18 -0.04 -11.49
CA ALA A 153 10.00 -1.23 -11.71
C ALA A 153 10.55 -1.28 -13.15
N HIS A 154 9.71 -0.99 -14.15
CA HIS A 154 10.16 -0.90 -15.53
C HIS A 154 11.24 0.17 -15.74
N ALA A 155 11.06 1.36 -15.14
CA ALA A 155 12.05 2.43 -15.15
C ALA A 155 13.37 2.02 -14.45
N ALA A 156 13.33 1.06 -13.53
CA ALA A 156 14.50 0.46 -12.89
C ALA A 156 15.04 -0.77 -13.65
N HIS A 157 14.57 -1.03 -14.87
CA HIS A 157 14.93 -2.19 -15.70
C HIS A 157 14.61 -3.55 -15.05
N LEU A 158 13.56 -3.60 -14.22
CA LEU A 158 13.05 -4.83 -13.64
C LEU A 158 11.77 -5.26 -14.36
N ASP A 159 11.64 -6.56 -14.58
CA ASP A 159 10.42 -7.18 -15.11
C ASP A 159 9.44 -7.48 -13.95
N PRO A 160 8.27 -6.81 -13.88
CA PRO A 160 7.29 -7.05 -12.83
C PRO A 160 6.48 -8.34 -13.01
N SER A 161 6.33 -8.85 -14.24
CA SER A 161 5.40 -9.94 -14.55
C SER A 161 5.66 -11.19 -13.69
N PRO A 162 6.91 -11.68 -13.55
CA PRO A 162 7.18 -12.87 -12.74
C PRO A 162 6.82 -12.68 -11.26
N VAL A 163 7.02 -11.46 -10.72
CA VAL A 163 6.71 -11.16 -9.32
C VAL A 163 5.18 -11.12 -9.11
N LEU A 164 4.43 -10.52 -10.04
CA LEU A 164 2.97 -10.51 -10.02
C LEU A 164 2.39 -11.93 -10.00
N LYS A 165 2.84 -12.80 -10.91
CA LYS A 165 2.35 -14.19 -10.99
C LYS A 165 2.68 -14.97 -9.73
N ARG A 166 3.91 -14.84 -9.20
CA ARG A 166 4.29 -15.51 -7.93
C ARG A 166 3.46 -15.01 -6.75
N MET A 167 3.19 -13.70 -6.67
CA MET A 167 2.39 -13.16 -5.56
C MET A 167 0.91 -13.50 -5.68
N ALA A 168 0.38 -13.56 -6.90
CA ALA A 168 -1.00 -13.96 -7.17
C ALA A 168 -1.33 -15.34 -6.55
N VAL A 169 -0.43 -16.32 -6.69
CA VAL A 169 -0.59 -17.68 -6.11
C VAL A 169 -0.81 -17.64 -4.58
N ARG A 170 -0.20 -16.68 -3.89
CA ARG A 170 -0.28 -16.52 -2.42
C ARG A 170 -1.40 -15.60 -1.95
N SER A 171 -1.93 -14.81 -2.88
CA SER A 171 -2.95 -13.80 -2.62
C SER A 171 -4.31 -14.41 -2.32
N ASN A 172 -5.20 -13.59 -1.76
CA ASN A 172 -6.54 -14.00 -1.40
C ASN A 172 -7.33 -14.47 -2.64
N PRO A 173 -7.81 -15.74 -2.67
CA PRO A 173 -8.71 -16.22 -3.72
C PRO A 173 -10.13 -15.70 -3.59
N GLU A 174 -10.52 -15.23 -2.41
CA GLU A 174 -11.86 -14.76 -2.16
C GLU A 174 -11.96 -13.28 -2.48
N ARG A 175 -13.04 -12.92 -3.17
CA ARG A 175 -13.32 -11.53 -3.53
C ARG A 175 -13.75 -10.74 -2.30
N HIS A 176 -13.03 -9.67 -1.98
CA HIS A 176 -13.50 -8.71 -1.00
C HIS A 176 -14.77 -8.00 -1.50
N ARG A 177 -15.71 -7.69 -0.59
CA ARG A 177 -17.02 -7.11 -0.98
C ARG A 177 -16.91 -5.79 -1.76
N ALA A 178 -15.88 -5.00 -1.46
CA ALA A 178 -15.63 -3.72 -2.12
C ALA A 178 -14.87 -3.84 -3.46
N ALA A 179 -14.43 -5.05 -3.84
CA ALA A 179 -13.61 -5.29 -5.02
C ALA A 179 -14.40 -6.00 -6.13
N PRO A 180 -14.10 -5.72 -7.41
CA PRO A 180 -14.73 -6.40 -8.54
C PRO A 180 -14.22 -7.84 -8.72
N THR A 181 -12.98 -8.13 -8.32
CA THR A 181 -12.31 -9.43 -8.49
C THR A 181 -11.48 -9.78 -7.27
N ALA A 182 -11.19 -11.07 -7.06
CA ALA A 182 -10.25 -11.50 -6.03
C ALA A 182 -8.85 -10.95 -6.30
N THR A 183 -8.09 -10.65 -5.24
CA THR A 183 -6.73 -10.09 -5.36
C THR A 183 -5.78 -11.03 -6.09
N ARG A 184 -5.95 -12.35 -5.91
CA ARG A 184 -5.28 -13.37 -6.72
C ARG A 184 -5.46 -13.12 -8.21
N ASP A 185 -6.71 -13.00 -8.66
CA ASP A 185 -7.02 -12.90 -10.09
C ASP A 185 -6.62 -11.53 -10.64
N ALA A 186 -6.79 -10.47 -9.85
CA ALA A 186 -6.38 -9.12 -10.22
C ALA A 186 -4.87 -9.03 -10.46
N LEU A 187 -4.06 -9.62 -9.58
CA LEU A 187 -2.60 -9.68 -9.78
C LEU A 187 -2.22 -10.62 -10.91
N ASN A 188 -2.86 -11.78 -11.03
CA ASN A 188 -2.55 -12.73 -12.09
C ASN A 188 -2.84 -12.13 -13.47
N ASN A 189 -3.88 -11.33 -13.62
CA ASN A 189 -4.35 -10.83 -14.92
C ASN A 189 -4.12 -9.31 -15.08
N PHE A 190 -3.23 -8.72 -14.28
CA PHE A 190 -3.01 -7.27 -14.28
C PHE A 190 -2.64 -6.75 -15.67
N GLU A 191 -1.72 -7.43 -16.36
CA GLU A 191 -1.21 -7.03 -17.68
C GLU A 191 -2.25 -7.20 -18.80
N ASP A 192 -3.26 -8.06 -18.58
CA ASP A 192 -4.37 -8.27 -19.50
C ASP A 192 -5.53 -7.29 -19.25
N SER A 193 -5.41 -6.42 -18.23
CA SER A 193 -6.47 -5.50 -17.85
C SER A 193 -6.60 -4.31 -18.81
N ALA A 194 -7.81 -3.79 -18.94
CA ALA A 194 -8.06 -2.56 -19.71
C ALA A 194 -7.27 -1.37 -19.15
N TYR A 195 -7.10 -1.30 -17.82
CA TYR A 195 -6.27 -0.28 -17.18
C TYR A 195 -4.82 -0.37 -17.63
N PHE A 196 -4.24 -1.56 -17.64
CA PHE A 196 -2.87 -1.76 -18.10
C PHE A 196 -2.70 -1.32 -19.56
N ALA A 197 -3.57 -1.78 -20.46
CA ALA A 197 -3.50 -1.44 -21.88
C ALA A 197 -3.63 0.07 -22.15
N THR A 198 -4.52 0.75 -21.43
CA THR A 198 -4.85 2.17 -21.68
C THR A 198 -3.97 3.16 -20.92
N SER A 199 -3.48 2.77 -19.74
CA SER A 199 -2.83 3.71 -18.80
C SER A 199 -1.38 3.34 -18.49
N ILE A 200 -1.01 2.06 -18.49
CA ILE A 200 0.35 1.61 -18.12
C ILE A 200 1.21 1.37 -19.36
N SER A 201 0.75 0.56 -20.31
CA SER A 201 1.49 0.22 -21.54
C SER A 201 2.02 1.46 -22.30
N PRO A 202 1.29 2.58 -22.42
CA PRO A 202 1.83 3.79 -23.05
C PRO A 202 3.06 4.39 -22.36
N GLN A 203 3.22 4.15 -21.04
CA GLN A 203 4.34 4.66 -20.23
C GLN A 203 5.56 3.74 -20.24
N LEU A 204 5.45 2.54 -20.80
CA LEU A 204 6.56 1.56 -20.88
C LEU A 204 7.41 1.73 -22.14
N ARG A 205 7.10 2.71 -22.99
CA ARG A 205 7.78 2.96 -24.27
C ARG A 205 8.95 3.93 -24.12
#